data_AF-A0A931U2U8-F1
#
_entry.id   AF-A0A931U2U8-F1
#
_cell.length_a   1.000
_cell.length_b   1.000
_cell.length_c   1.000
_cell.angle_alpha   90.00
_cell.angle_beta   90.00
_cell.angle_gamma   90.00
#
_symmetry.space_group_name_H-M   'P 1'
#
loop_
_entity.id
_entity.type
_entity.pdbx_description
1 polymer ?
#
loop_
_entity_poly.entity_id
_entity_poly.type
_entity_poly.pdbx_seq_one_letter_code
_entity_poly.pdbx_strand_id
1 'polypeptide(L)'
;MPGWKRHLDQANQNLSLADSLRTGQFPQWAVVATFYAALHLVDAYLDRKVGYHPGNHGDRLKQFSRISDLKPLWTDYREMLDRSRDARYNCVQFTNREADALLHTHFDPVKSHIDALLGLVP
;
A
#
# COMPACT_ATOMS: atom_id res chain seq x y z
N MET A 1 -1.89 18.24 5.18
CA MET A 1 -1.27 16.92 4.88
C MET A 1 -0.26 17.08 3.76
N PRO A 2 0.67 16.14 3.56
CA PRO A 2 1.54 16.12 2.37
C PRO A 2 0.70 16.12 1.08
N GLY A 3 1.20 16.72 0.01
CA GLY A 3 0.57 16.60 -1.33
C GLY A 3 0.96 15.30 -2.03
N TRP A 4 0.27 14.96 -3.11
CA TRP A 4 0.33 13.67 -3.80
C TRP A 4 1.75 13.30 -4.25
N LYS A 5 2.57 14.25 -4.69
CA LYS A 5 3.97 13.98 -5.06
C LYS A 5 4.78 13.46 -3.88
N ARG A 6 4.61 14.06 -2.68
CA ARG A 6 5.27 13.58 -1.47
C ARG A 6 4.77 12.21 -1.05
N HIS A 7 3.48 11.92 -1.28
CA HIS A 7 2.95 10.58 -1.07
C HIS A 7 3.57 9.57 -2.04
N LEU A 8 3.75 9.91 -3.32
CA LEU A 8 4.46 9.04 -4.26
C LEU A 8 5.92 8.82 -3.87
N ASP A 9 6.63 9.88 -3.47
CA ASP A 9 8.01 9.76 -2.98
C ASP A 9 8.10 8.82 -1.78
N GLN A 10 7.18 8.95 -0.82
CA GLN A 10 7.11 8.07 0.34
C GLN A 10 6.73 6.63 -0.04
N ALA A 11 5.82 6.45 -1.00
CA ALA A 11 5.46 5.13 -1.51
C ALA A 11 6.67 4.42 -2.12
N ASN A 12 7.45 5.14 -2.94
CA ASN A 12 8.67 4.62 -3.56
C ASN A 12 9.75 4.28 -2.53
N GLN A 13 9.94 5.12 -1.50
CA GLN A 13 10.87 4.83 -0.41
C GLN A 13 10.46 3.57 0.36
N ASN A 14 9.18 3.43 0.69
CA ASN A 14 8.67 2.26 1.39
C ASN A 14 8.77 0.99 0.54
N LEU A 15 8.51 1.09 -0.76
CA LEU A 15 8.68 -0.03 -1.70
C LEU A 15 10.14 -0.48 -1.77
N SER A 16 11.08 0.46 -1.91
CA SER A 16 12.52 0.17 -1.91
C SER A 16 12.96 -0.52 -0.61
N LEU A 17 12.44 -0.06 0.54
CA LEU A 17 12.67 -0.73 1.81
C LEU A 17 12.09 -2.15 1.83
N ALA A 18 10.85 -2.34 1.37
CA ALA A 18 10.23 -3.66 1.28
C ALA A 18 11.06 -4.63 0.43
N ASP A 19 11.55 -4.17 -0.72
CA ASP A 19 12.43 -4.96 -1.59
C ASP A 19 13.75 -5.34 -0.92
N SER A 20 14.36 -4.44 -0.16
CA SER A 20 15.61 -4.75 0.56
C SER A 20 15.40 -5.77 1.69
N LEU A 21 14.19 -5.82 2.27
CA LEU A 21 13.88 -6.64 3.45
C LEU A 21 13.27 -8.00 3.11
N ARG A 22 12.58 -8.13 1.97
CA ARG A 22 11.81 -9.35 1.63
C ARG A 22 12.69 -10.60 1.50
N THR A 23 13.98 -10.45 1.19
CA THR A 23 14.95 -11.55 1.14
C THR A 23 15.88 -11.58 2.37
N GLY A 24 15.70 -10.64 3.30
CA GLY A 24 16.57 -10.43 4.46
C GLY A 24 16.13 -11.20 5.71
N GLN A 25 16.59 -10.71 6.87
CA GLN A 25 16.33 -11.30 8.19
C GLN A 25 15.00 -10.82 8.81
N PHE A 26 14.34 -9.84 8.20
CA PHE A 26 13.18 -9.15 8.78
C PHE A 26 11.98 -9.09 7.81
N PRO A 27 11.47 -10.23 7.30
CA PRO A 27 10.34 -10.28 6.35
C PRO A 27 9.05 -9.63 6.87
N GLN A 28 8.81 -9.65 8.18
CA GLN A 28 7.69 -8.95 8.81
C GLN A 28 7.73 -7.43 8.57
N TRP A 29 8.93 -6.84 8.48
CA TRP A 29 9.09 -5.43 8.17
C TRP A 29 8.97 -5.14 6.68
N ALA A 30 9.27 -6.12 5.82
CA ALA A 30 8.93 -6.05 4.40
C ALA A 30 7.39 -5.98 4.23
N VAL A 31 6.63 -6.86 4.90
CA VAL A 31 5.15 -6.83 4.91
C VAL A 31 4.60 -5.47 5.34
N VAL A 32 5.15 -4.89 6.42
CA VAL A 32 4.74 -3.56 6.90
C VAL A 32 5.06 -2.49 5.85
N ALA A 33 6.27 -2.49 5.30
CA ALA A 33 6.70 -1.52 4.30
C ALA A 33 5.86 -1.61 3.01
N THR A 34 5.53 -2.82 2.53
CA THR A 34 4.63 -3.06 1.40
C THR A 34 3.27 -2.42 1.61
N PHE A 35 2.66 -2.62 2.79
CA PHE A 35 1.39 -1.98 3.10
C PHE A 35 1.49 -0.44 3.12
N TYR A 36 2.54 0.11 3.73
CA TYR A 36 2.72 1.57 3.77
C TYR A 36 3.04 2.16 2.38
N ALA A 37 3.64 1.40 1.48
CA ALA A 37 3.75 1.79 0.07
C ALA A 37 2.36 1.89 -0.58
N ALA A 38 1.52 0.85 -0.46
CA ALA A 38 0.15 0.86 -1.00
C ALA A 38 -0.72 1.98 -0.40
N LEU A 39 -0.59 2.21 0.90
CA LEU A 39 -1.26 3.29 1.62
C LEU A 39 -0.97 4.65 0.99
N HIS A 40 0.31 4.93 0.71
CA HIS A 40 0.70 6.21 0.14
C HIS A 40 0.34 6.35 -1.34
N LEU A 41 0.30 5.26 -2.11
CA LEU A 41 -0.27 5.28 -3.46
C LEU A 41 -1.74 5.69 -3.43
N VAL A 42 -2.53 5.09 -2.54
CA VAL A 42 -3.95 5.46 -2.38
C VAL A 42 -4.10 6.91 -1.93
N ASP A 43 -3.30 7.38 -0.97
CA ASP A 43 -3.33 8.78 -0.54
C ASP A 43 -2.91 9.75 -1.65
N ALA A 44 -1.96 9.38 -2.51
CA ALA A 44 -1.59 10.18 -3.68
C ALA A 44 -2.75 10.30 -4.67
N TYR A 45 -3.48 9.20 -4.93
CA TYR A 45 -4.69 9.23 -5.75
C TYR A 45 -5.78 10.11 -5.13
N LEU A 46 -6.07 9.92 -3.84
CA LEU A 46 -7.13 10.65 -3.14
C LEU A 46 -6.85 12.16 -3.13
N ASP A 47 -5.61 12.57 -2.90
CA ASP A 47 -5.23 13.98 -3.00
C ASP A 47 -5.40 14.50 -4.44
N ARG A 48 -4.76 13.84 -5.41
CA ARG A 48 -4.66 14.38 -6.78
C ARG A 48 -5.96 14.35 -7.56
N LYS A 49 -6.78 13.30 -7.40
CA LYS A 49 -7.98 13.07 -8.24
C LYS A 49 -9.27 13.43 -7.54
N VAL A 50 -9.29 13.38 -6.22
CA VAL A 50 -10.51 13.56 -5.42
C VAL A 50 -10.43 14.85 -4.59
N GLY A 51 -9.23 15.36 -4.30
CA GLY A 51 -9.04 16.47 -3.37
C GLY A 51 -9.34 16.07 -1.91
N TYR A 52 -9.16 14.78 -1.57
CA TYR A 52 -9.45 14.25 -0.25
C TYR A 52 -8.18 13.78 0.47
N HIS A 53 -8.09 14.11 1.76
CA HIS A 53 -6.96 13.78 2.60
C HIS A 53 -7.41 12.95 3.83
N PRO A 54 -7.21 11.63 3.83
CA PRO A 54 -7.61 10.78 4.96
C PRO A 54 -6.77 11.05 6.21
N GLY A 55 -7.43 11.35 7.34
CA GLY A 55 -6.72 11.61 8.60
C GLY A 55 -6.22 10.35 9.31
N ASN A 56 -6.79 9.19 8.97
CA ASN A 56 -6.46 7.90 9.58
C ASN A 56 -6.85 6.74 8.64
N HIS A 57 -6.51 5.50 9.03
CA HIS A 57 -6.87 4.30 8.25
C HIS A 57 -8.38 4.18 8.03
N GLY A 58 -9.21 4.42 9.05
CA GLY A 58 -10.67 4.30 8.94
C GLY A 58 -11.25 5.24 7.89
N ASP A 59 -10.77 6.48 7.83
CA ASP A 59 -11.20 7.47 6.85
C ASP A 59 -10.82 7.09 5.41
N ARG A 60 -9.67 6.44 5.23
CA ARG A 60 -9.25 5.89 3.94
C ARG A 60 -10.10 4.69 3.52
N LEU A 61 -10.35 3.76 4.46
CA LEU A 61 -11.16 2.56 4.18
C LEU A 61 -12.59 2.92 3.74
N LYS A 62 -13.18 3.99 4.29
CA LYS A 62 -14.49 4.50 3.83
C LYS A 62 -14.49 4.90 2.35
N GLN A 63 -13.35 5.25 1.76
CA GLN A 63 -13.30 5.66 0.35
C GLN A 63 -13.39 4.47 -0.60
N PHE A 64 -12.95 3.28 -0.21
CA PHE A 64 -13.03 2.08 -1.05
C PHE A 64 -14.47 1.68 -1.38
N SER A 65 -15.43 1.96 -0.49
CA SER A 65 -16.85 1.72 -0.79
C SER A 65 -17.50 2.85 -1.60
N ARG A 66 -16.95 4.06 -1.52
CA ARG A 66 -17.53 5.28 -2.12
C ARG A 66 -17.03 5.56 -3.53
N ILE A 67 -15.77 5.25 -3.80
CA ILE A 67 -15.10 5.63 -5.05
C ILE A 67 -15.00 4.40 -5.94
N SER A 68 -15.60 4.47 -7.13
CA SER A 68 -15.62 3.37 -8.11
C SER A 68 -14.23 2.87 -8.42
N ASP A 69 -13.27 3.78 -8.60
CA ASP A 69 -11.90 3.46 -8.99
C ASP A 69 -11.16 2.67 -7.91
N LEU A 70 -11.56 2.76 -6.65
CA LEU A 70 -10.91 2.05 -5.54
C LEU A 70 -11.56 0.69 -5.25
N LYS A 71 -12.80 0.45 -5.69
CA LYS A 71 -13.51 -0.80 -5.42
C LYS A 71 -12.76 -2.05 -5.87
N PRO A 72 -12.15 -2.11 -7.07
CA PRO A 72 -11.40 -3.28 -7.50
C PRO A 72 -10.20 -3.60 -6.60
N LEU A 73 -9.65 -2.59 -5.92
CA LEU A 73 -8.46 -2.71 -5.09
C LEU A 73 -8.75 -3.17 -3.66
N TRP A 74 -10.02 -3.30 -3.28
CA TRP A 74 -10.40 -3.54 -1.89
C TRP A 74 -9.76 -4.80 -1.32
N THR A 75 -9.85 -5.92 -2.03
CA THR A 75 -9.34 -7.20 -1.57
C THR A 75 -7.84 -7.13 -1.31
N ASP A 76 -7.06 -6.63 -2.27
CA ASP A 76 -5.60 -6.55 -2.16
C ASP A 76 -5.15 -5.56 -1.07
N TYR A 77 -5.79 -4.38 -1.03
CA TYR A 77 -5.50 -3.39 -0.01
C TYR A 77 -5.80 -3.92 1.40
N ARG A 78 -6.93 -4.64 1.53
CA ARG A 78 -7.37 -5.19 2.81
C ARG A 78 -6.43 -6.29 3.30
N GLU A 79 -6.00 -7.19 2.42
CA GLU A 79 -5.03 -8.24 2.76
C GLU A 79 -3.72 -7.63 3.28
N MET A 80 -3.15 -6.66 2.55
CA MET A 80 -1.91 -5.98 2.99
C MET A 80 -2.09 -5.27 4.35
N LEU A 81 -3.23 -4.62 4.58
CA LEU A 81 -3.54 -3.99 5.87
C LEU A 81 -3.58 -5.01 6.99
N ASP A 82 -4.28 -6.13 6.80
CA ASP A 82 -4.45 -7.14 7.83
C ASP A 82 -3.12 -7.83 8.14
N ARG A 83 -2.32 -8.16 7.12
CA ARG A 83 -0.97 -8.72 7.30
C ARG A 83 -0.01 -7.75 8.01
N SER A 84 -0.06 -6.46 7.69
CA SER A 84 0.71 -5.44 8.40
C SER A 84 0.29 -5.31 9.87
N ARG A 85 -0.99 -5.51 10.19
CA ARG A 85 -1.47 -5.54 11.57
C ARG A 85 -1.02 -6.81 12.28
N ASP A 86 -1.10 -7.96 11.62
CA ASP A 86 -0.66 -9.24 12.17
C ASP A 86 0.82 -9.24 12.54
N ALA A 87 1.67 -8.71 11.65
CA ALA A 87 3.10 -8.55 11.89
C ALA A 87 3.40 -7.73 13.15
N ARG A 88 2.64 -6.65 13.39
CA ARG A 88 2.95 -5.66 14.45
C ARG A 88 2.24 -5.92 15.77
N TYR A 89 0.98 -6.30 15.72
CA TYR A 89 0.11 -6.35 16.91
C TYR A 89 -0.17 -7.78 17.36
N ASN A 90 -0.16 -8.73 16.42
CA ASN A 90 -0.36 -10.14 16.72
C ASN A 90 0.96 -10.93 16.72
N CYS A 91 2.09 -10.24 16.48
CA CYS A 91 3.44 -10.80 16.46
C CYS A 91 3.60 -12.01 15.52
N VAL A 92 2.78 -12.08 14.47
CA VAL A 92 2.83 -13.16 13.48
C VAL A 92 4.17 -13.09 12.75
N GLN A 93 4.85 -14.22 12.69
CA GLN A 93 6.08 -14.36 11.92
C GLN A 93 5.75 -14.63 10.46
N PHE A 94 6.48 -13.96 9.57
CA PHE A 94 6.38 -14.16 8.13
C PHE A 94 7.67 -14.76 7.62
N THR A 95 7.57 -15.59 6.60
CA THR A 95 8.72 -16.05 5.82
C THR A 95 9.05 -15.05 4.72
N ASN A 96 10.28 -15.10 4.21
CA ASN A 96 10.69 -14.33 3.03
C ASN A 96 9.78 -14.61 1.83
N ARG A 97 9.34 -15.86 1.67
CA ARG A 97 8.40 -16.25 0.61
C ARG A 97 7.03 -15.58 0.75
N GLU A 98 6.50 -15.47 1.96
CA GLU A 98 5.21 -14.79 2.20
C GLU A 98 5.32 -13.28 2.00
N ALA A 99 6.43 -12.67 2.43
CA ALA A 99 6.70 -11.26 2.17
C ALA A 99 6.81 -10.96 0.66
N ASP A 100 7.53 -11.81 -0.08
CA ASP A 100 7.67 -11.74 -1.53
C ASP A 100 6.32 -11.94 -2.25
N ALA A 101 5.55 -12.95 -1.83
CA ALA A 101 4.23 -13.22 -2.38
C ALA A 101 3.26 -12.07 -2.14
N LEU A 102 3.30 -11.41 -0.97
CA LEU A 102 2.45 -10.26 -0.66
C LEU A 102 2.74 -9.09 -1.63
N LEU A 103 4.02 -8.85 -1.94
CA LEU A 103 4.42 -7.82 -2.89
C LEU A 103 3.84 -8.11 -4.28
N HIS A 104 4.09 -9.29 -4.82
CA HIS A 104 3.69 -9.60 -6.20
C HIS A 104 2.19 -9.87 -6.37
N THR A 105 1.55 -10.46 -5.36
CA THR A 105 0.13 -10.87 -5.47
C THR A 105 -0.82 -9.71 -5.15
N HIS A 106 -0.45 -8.81 -4.22
CA HIS A 106 -1.36 -7.79 -3.72
C HIS A 106 -0.88 -6.36 -3.95
N PHE A 107 0.43 -6.09 -3.86
CA PHE A 107 0.92 -4.73 -4.08
C PHE A 107 1.00 -4.37 -5.57
N ASP A 108 1.54 -5.25 -6.42
CA ASP A 108 1.71 -4.98 -7.86
C ASP A 108 0.40 -4.61 -8.58
N PRO A 109 -0.75 -5.29 -8.32
CA PRO A 109 -2.04 -4.88 -8.88
C PRO A 109 -2.49 -3.49 -8.41
N VAL A 110 -2.33 -3.18 -7.12
CA VAL A 110 -2.65 -1.86 -6.55
C VAL A 110 -1.80 -0.78 -7.20
N LYS A 111 -0.50 -1.01 -7.32
CA LYS A 111 0.42 -0.05 -7.95
C LYS A 111 0.06 0.19 -9.42
N SER A 112 -0.12 -0.88 -10.18
CA SER A 112 -0.45 -0.79 -11.62
C SER A 112 -1.73 0.01 -11.85
N HIS A 113 -2.76 -0.25 -11.03
CA HIS A 113 -4.03 0.45 -11.14
C HIS A 113 -3.95 1.92 -10.74
N ILE A 114 -3.31 2.24 -9.62
CA ILE A 114 -3.15 3.63 -9.17
C ILE A 114 -2.28 4.43 -10.14
N ASP A 115 -1.19 3.84 -10.66
CA ASP A 115 -0.32 4.50 -11.64
C ASP A 115 -1.10 4.84 -12.91
N ALA A 116 -1.95 3.93 -13.40
CA ALA A 116 -2.83 4.19 -14.54
C ALA A 116 -3.79 5.35 -14.27
N LEU A 117 -4.45 5.37 -13.11
CA LEU A 117 -5.34 6.47 -12.72
C LEU A 117 -4.60 7.81 -12.64
N LEU A 118 -3.35 7.80 -12.19
CA LEU A 118 -2.51 8.99 -12.07
C LEU A 118 -1.82 9.40 -13.39
N GLY A 119 -1.95 8.61 -14.45
CA GLY A 119 -1.27 8.84 -15.72
C GLY A 119 0.26 8.79 -15.58
N LEU A 120 0.76 7.84 -14.78
CA LEU A 120 2.19 7.59 -14.55
C LEU A 120 2.73 6.42 -15.38
N VAL A 121 1.84 5.71 -16.08
CA VAL A 121 2.20 4.70 -17.09
C VAL A 121 2.52 5.43 -18.40
N PRO A 122 3.55 5.03 -19.16
CA PRO A 122 3.84 5.58 -20.49
C PRO A 122 2.68 5.40 -21.48
#